data_AF-A0A5K3ELL8-F1
#
_entry.id   AF-A0A5K3ELL8-F1
#
_cell.length_a   1.000
_cell.length_b   1.000
_cell.length_c   1.000
_cell.angle_alpha   90.00
_cell.angle_beta   90.00
_cell.angle_gamma   90.00
#
_symmetry.space_group_name_H-M   'P 1'
#
loop_
_entity.id
_entity.type
_entity.pdbx_description
1 polymer ?
#
loop_
_entity_poly.entity_id
_entity_poly.type
_entity_poly.pdbx_seq_one_letter_code
_entity_poly.pdbx_strand_id
1 'polypeptide(L)'
;MFKSMDASERFRAEIANVLFHSFAEFSEKLNIFQKESGFMFRKRDAIKLPFLSPDYERLVYKRVYYVCIHYGSYKSTSARPFKYRTIRCDCPSAFYLLLKDNFLTVKTFRMIHNHPPEPTVVKRRKVGGSSDGINLRPVDVSVSRGHGSYRPNPGVVEARRKRLSPLINELKSLLLVR
;
A
#
# COMPACT_ATOMS: atom_id res chain seq x y z
N MET A 1 -13.31 -24.12 -10.83
CA MET A 1 -11.97 -24.35 -10.23
C MET A 1 -11.04 -23.27 -10.73
N PHE A 2 -10.56 -22.36 -9.89
CA PHE A 2 -9.55 -21.38 -10.31
C PHE A 2 -8.20 -22.08 -10.41
N LYS A 3 -7.53 -21.99 -11.56
CA LYS A 3 -6.20 -22.56 -11.79
C LYS A 3 -5.21 -21.87 -10.84
N SER A 4 -4.52 -22.68 -10.03
CA SER A 4 -3.41 -22.20 -9.21
C SER A 4 -2.28 -21.74 -10.13
N MET A 5 -1.78 -20.53 -9.93
CA MET A 5 -0.66 -19.95 -10.68
C MET A 5 0.58 -19.97 -9.79
N ASP A 6 1.61 -20.69 -10.21
CA ASP A 6 2.86 -20.80 -9.46
C ASP A 6 3.94 -19.91 -10.09
N ALA A 7 4.50 -19.00 -9.30
CA ALA A 7 5.61 -18.14 -9.68
C ALA A 7 6.88 -18.44 -8.86
N SER A 8 6.92 -19.58 -8.15
CA SER A 8 7.97 -19.90 -7.18
C SER A 8 9.37 -20.00 -7.76
N GLU A 9 9.53 -20.64 -8.92
CA GLU A 9 10.86 -20.80 -9.54
C GLU A 9 11.42 -19.44 -9.99
N ARG A 10 10.58 -18.66 -10.67
CA ARG A 10 10.94 -17.32 -11.13
C ARG A 10 11.27 -16.39 -9.97
N PHE A 11 10.42 -16.35 -8.95
CA PHE A 11 10.67 -15.55 -7.75
C PHE A 11 11.95 -15.99 -7.02
N ARG A 12 12.23 -17.31 -6.99
CA ARG A 12 13.45 -17.85 -6.39
C ARG A 12 14.69 -17.34 -7.10
N ALA A 13 14.70 -17.41 -8.44
CA ALA A 13 15.82 -16.98 -9.25
C ALA A 13 16.04 -15.46 -9.20
N GLU A 14 14.97 -14.66 -9.28
CA GLU A 14 15.08 -13.20 -9.41
C GLU A 14 15.21 -12.45 -8.08
N ILE A 15 14.66 -13.01 -7.00
CA ILE A 15 14.56 -12.31 -5.70
C ILE A 15 15.07 -13.17 -4.56
N ALA A 16 14.60 -14.41 -4.39
CA ALA A 16 14.83 -15.14 -3.15
C ALA A 16 16.31 -15.55 -2.94
N ASN A 17 17.02 -15.83 -4.02
CA ASN A 17 18.45 -16.19 -3.99
C ASN A 17 19.38 -14.96 -4.07
N VAL A 18 18.83 -13.74 -4.09
CA VAL A 18 19.60 -12.50 -4.21
C VAL A 18 19.83 -11.90 -2.83
N LEU A 19 21.03 -11.36 -2.62
CA LEU A 19 21.38 -10.55 -1.46
C LEU A 19 21.29 -9.08 -1.87
N PHE A 20 20.51 -8.30 -1.13
CA PHE A 20 20.33 -6.88 -1.42
C PHE A 20 21.13 -6.03 -0.43
N HIS A 21 21.89 -5.09 -0.96
CA HIS A 21 22.73 -4.17 -0.18
C HIS A 21 21.95 -2.96 0.32
N SER A 22 20.76 -2.69 -0.22
CA SER A 22 19.88 -1.62 0.24
C SER A 22 18.41 -1.99 0.11
N PHE A 23 17.56 -1.32 0.90
CA PHE A 23 16.12 -1.46 0.74
C PHE A 23 15.63 -0.89 -0.61
N ALA A 24 16.33 0.11 -1.15
CA ALA A 24 16.01 0.69 -2.45
C ALA A 24 16.19 -0.33 -3.58
N GLU A 25 17.34 -1.03 -3.60
CA GLU A 25 17.66 -2.09 -4.56
C GLU A 25 16.63 -3.22 -4.52
N PHE A 26 16.31 -3.73 -3.32
CA PHE A 26 15.25 -4.72 -3.14
C PHE A 26 13.90 -4.22 -3.66
N SER A 27 13.54 -2.97 -3.36
CA SER A 27 12.25 -2.39 -3.74
C SER A 27 12.12 -2.25 -5.26
N GLU A 28 13.21 -1.88 -5.94
CA GLU A 28 13.27 -1.81 -7.39
C GLU A 28 13.12 -3.19 -8.02
N LYS A 29 13.89 -4.19 -7.55
CA LYS A 29 13.80 -5.57 -8.04
C LYS A 29 12.40 -6.16 -7.85
N LEU A 30 11.80 -5.93 -6.67
CA LEU A 30 10.42 -6.34 -6.41
C LEU A 30 9.44 -5.63 -7.36
N ASN A 31 9.63 -4.34 -7.64
CA ASN A 31 8.76 -3.61 -8.56
C ASN A 31 8.82 -4.17 -9.99
N ILE A 32 10.02 -4.50 -10.47
CA ILE A 32 10.22 -5.16 -11.77
C ILE A 32 9.48 -6.50 -11.81
N PHE A 33 9.73 -7.37 -10.84
CA PHE A 33 9.04 -8.66 -10.73
C PHE A 33 7.52 -8.50 -10.73
N GLN A 34 6.99 -7.54 -9.97
CA GLN A 34 5.55 -7.27 -9.92
C GLN A 34 4.98 -6.80 -11.26
N LYS A 35 5.70 -5.96 -12.01
CA LYS A 35 5.27 -5.49 -13.33
C LYS A 35 5.26 -6.62 -14.36
N GLU A 36 6.25 -7.49 -14.32
CA GLU A 36 6.41 -8.56 -15.31
C GLU A 36 5.58 -9.81 -14.99
N SER A 37 5.37 -10.10 -13.70
CA SER A 37 4.54 -11.23 -13.26
C SER A 37 3.06 -10.87 -13.12
N GLY A 38 2.73 -9.58 -12.92
CA GLY A 38 1.39 -9.08 -12.58
C GLY A 38 0.92 -9.44 -11.17
N PHE A 39 1.78 -10.06 -10.34
CA PHE A 39 1.47 -10.35 -8.95
C PHE A 39 1.95 -9.23 -8.04
N MET A 40 1.02 -8.48 -7.46
CA MET A 40 1.32 -7.32 -6.62
C MET A 40 1.42 -7.70 -5.14
N PHE A 41 2.43 -7.15 -4.46
CA PHE A 41 2.67 -7.33 -3.04
C PHE A 41 2.57 -6.01 -2.27
N ARG A 42 2.19 -6.12 -0.99
CA ARG A 42 2.20 -5.01 -0.03
C ARG A 42 2.85 -5.44 1.27
N LYS A 43 3.36 -4.48 2.02
CA LYS A 43 3.82 -4.69 3.40
C LYS A 43 2.60 -4.96 4.29
N ARG A 44 2.60 -6.09 4.98
CA ARG A 44 1.61 -6.42 6.02
C ARG A 44 2.11 -6.05 7.40
N ASP A 45 3.36 -6.38 7.68
CA ASP A 45 4.03 -6.14 8.95
C ASP A 45 5.50 -5.78 8.69
N ALA A 46 6.10 -4.96 9.53
CA ALA A 46 7.48 -4.51 9.38
C ALA A 46 8.08 -4.07 10.71
N ILE A 47 9.31 -4.53 10.97
CA ILE A 47 10.15 -4.08 12.07
C ILE A 47 11.30 -3.28 11.47
N LYS A 48 11.34 -1.98 11.77
CA LYS A 48 12.41 -1.08 11.34
C LYS A 48 13.67 -1.29 12.17
N LEU A 49 14.81 -0.90 11.61
CA LEU A 49 16.03 -0.75 12.39
C LEU A 49 15.90 0.43 13.36
N PRO A 50 16.63 0.42 14.50
CA PRO A 50 16.77 1.61 15.34
C PRO A 50 17.42 2.76 14.56
N PHE A 51 17.05 4.00 14.85
CA PHE A 51 17.58 5.18 14.14
C PHE A 51 19.08 5.37 14.34
N LEU A 52 19.65 4.91 15.47
CA LEU A 52 21.09 4.96 15.74
C LEU A 52 21.90 3.91 14.96
N SER A 53 21.24 2.98 14.28
CA SER A 53 21.93 1.95 13.51
C SER A 53 22.64 2.59 12.32
N PRO A 54 23.93 2.31 12.06
CA PRO A 54 24.65 2.84 10.89
C PRO A 54 23.94 2.54 9.56
N ASP A 55 23.29 1.38 9.49
CA ASP A 55 22.55 0.94 8.30
C ASP A 55 21.08 1.40 8.25
N TYR A 56 20.63 2.28 9.16
CA TYR A 56 19.22 2.70 9.21
C TYR A 56 18.76 3.33 7.89
N GLU A 57 19.58 4.17 7.27
CA GLU A 57 19.26 4.82 5.99
C GLU A 57 19.25 3.83 4.83
N ARG A 58 20.20 2.90 4.81
CA ARG A 58 20.43 1.96 3.71
C ARG A 58 19.46 0.77 3.71
N LEU A 59 19.32 0.10 4.85
CA LEU A 59 18.58 -1.18 4.96
C LEU A 59 17.18 -0.99 5.53
N VAL A 60 16.96 0.03 6.37
CA VAL A 60 15.67 0.49 6.93
C VAL A 60 14.94 -0.51 7.84
N TYR A 61 14.89 -1.78 7.48
CA TYR A 61 14.10 -2.82 8.12
C TYR A 61 14.98 -3.98 8.58
N LYS A 62 14.71 -4.44 9.80
CA LYS A 62 15.20 -5.72 10.30
C LYS A 62 14.40 -6.88 9.73
N ARG A 63 13.08 -6.69 9.58
CA ARG A 63 12.15 -7.69 9.02
C ARG A 63 10.99 -7.00 8.34
N VAL A 64 10.55 -7.51 7.20
CA VAL A 64 9.29 -7.10 6.55
C VAL A 64 8.53 -8.35 6.10
N TYR A 65 7.24 -8.40 6.41
CA TYR A 65 6.33 -9.39 5.91
C TYR A 65 5.54 -8.84 4.72
N TYR A 66 5.80 -9.38 3.54
CA TYR A 66 5.08 -9.04 2.33
C TYR A 66 4.00 -10.07 2.06
N VAL A 67 2.84 -9.59 1.63
CA VAL A 67 1.71 -10.42 1.23
C VAL A 67 1.14 -9.92 -0.08
N CYS A 68 0.53 -10.82 -0.85
CA CYS A 68 -0.24 -10.43 -2.01
C CYS A 68 -1.32 -9.39 -1.63
N ILE A 69 -1.64 -8.46 -2.53
CA ILE A 69 -2.73 -7.49 -2.31
C ILE A 69 -4.09 -8.18 -2.06
N HIS A 70 -4.27 -9.39 -2.61
CA HIS A 70 -5.46 -10.22 -2.45
C HIS A 70 -5.41 -11.11 -1.21
N TYR A 71 -4.38 -10.99 -0.38
CA TYR A 71 -4.21 -11.81 0.82
C TYR A 71 -5.33 -11.59 1.84
N GLY A 72 -5.80 -12.69 2.45
CA GLY A 72 -6.82 -12.73 3.48
C GLY A 72 -8.24 -12.53 2.96
N SER A 73 -9.21 -12.61 3.87
CA SER A 73 -10.63 -12.59 3.54
C SER A 73 -11.21 -11.22 3.84
N TYR A 74 -12.10 -10.73 2.98
CA TYR A 74 -12.98 -9.63 3.35
C TYR A 74 -14.35 -10.18 3.70
N LYS A 75 -14.72 -10.09 4.97
CA LYS A 75 -16.08 -10.34 5.42
C LYS A 75 -16.71 -8.98 5.75
N SER A 76 -17.63 -8.53 4.92
CA SER A 76 -18.45 -7.36 5.25
C SER A 76 -19.49 -7.78 6.28
N THR A 77 -19.54 -7.11 7.42
CA THR A 77 -20.64 -7.25 8.40
C THR A 77 -21.81 -6.31 8.06
N SER A 78 -21.72 -5.52 6.98
CA SER A 78 -22.80 -4.61 6.60
C SER A 78 -23.99 -5.37 5.99
N ALA A 79 -25.21 -4.95 6.33
CA ALA A 79 -26.44 -5.48 5.74
C ALA A 79 -26.55 -5.26 4.22
N ARG A 80 -25.78 -4.30 3.68
CA ARG A 80 -25.61 -4.07 2.24
C ARG A 80 -24.12 -4.04 1.90
N PRO A 81 -23.48 -5.21 1.69
CA PRO A 81 -22.09 -5.26 1.28
C PRO A 81 -21.95 -4.58 -0.07
N PHE A 82 -21.09 -3.58 -0.19
CA PHE A 82 -20.62 -3.14 -1.51
C PHE A 82 -19.86 -4.31 -2.12
N LYS A 83 -20.48 -5.03 -3.06
CA LYS A 83 -19.96 -6.26 -3.72
C LYS A 83 -18.59 -6.09 -4.39
N TYR A 84 -18.05 -4.87 -4.44
CA TYR A 84 -16.92 -4.50 -5.31
C TYR A 84 -15.74 -3.88 -4.57
N ARG A 85 -15.74 -3.84 -3.22
CA ARG A 85 -14.77 -3.02 -2.46
C ARG A 85 -13.43 -3.70 -2.14
N THR A 86 -13.30 -5.02 -2.25
CA THR A 86 -12.03 -5.69 -1.94
C THR A 86 -11.82 -6.92 -2.81
N ILE A 87 -10.74 -6.91 -3.57
CA ILE A 87 -10.26 -8.02 -4.40
C ILE A 87 -9.63 -9.13 -3.52
N ARG A 88 -9.91 -9.15 -2.21
CA ARG A 88 -9.28 -10.07 -1.25
C ARG A 88 -9.91 -11.46 -1.40
N CYS A 89 -9.18 -12.39 -2.00
CA CYS A 89 -9.63 -13.74 -2.34
C CYS A 89 -8.92 -14.82 -1.52
N ASP A 90 -8.47 -14.49 -0.30
CA ASP A 90 -7.73 -15.41 0.55
C ASP A 90 -6.45 -15.97 -0.12
N CYS A 91 -5.79 -15.15 -0.95
CA CYS A 91 -4.56 -15.55 -1.62
C CYS A 91 -3.45 -15.85 -0.59
N PRO A 92 -2.81 -17.04 -0.63
CA PRO A 92 -1.82 -17.43 0.38
C PRO A 92 -0.40 -16.91 0.06
N SER A 93 -0.20 -16.25 -1.08
CA SER A 93 1.11 -15.80 -1.53
C SER A 93 1.68 -14.71 -0.62
N ALA A 94 2.87 -14.98 -0.08
CA ALA A 94 3.53 -14.17 0.93
C ALA A 94 5.01 -14.54 1.07
N PHE A 95 5.82 -13.61 1.57
CA PHE A 95 7.22 -13.86 1.88
C PHE A 95 7.77 -12.93 2.97
N TYR A 96 8.88 -13.34 3.56
CA TYR A 96 9.59 -12.56 4.56
C TYR A 96 10.92 -12.06 4.02
N LEU A 97 11.13 -10.75 4.09
CA LEU A 97 12.42 -10.10 3.90
C LEU A 97 13.06 -9.89 5.27
N LEU A 98 14.29 -10.33 5.47
CA LEU A 98 15.02 -10.17 6.73
C LEU A 98 16.41 -9.58 6.48
N LEU A 99 16.87 -8.82 7.46
CA LEU A 99 18.27 -8.46 7.57
C LEU A 99 19.06 -9.66 8.11
N LYS A 100 20.10 -10.06 7.38
CA LYS A 100 21.08 -11.08 7.78
C LYS A 100 22.46 -10.65 7.30
N ASP A 101 23.45 -10.65 8.18
CA ASP A 101 24.86 -10.34 7.87
C ASP A 101 25.02 -9.01 7.10
N ASN A 102 24.24 -7.99 7.47
CA ASN A 102 24.18 -6.66 6.83
C ASN A 102 23.61 -6.61 5.40
N PHE A 103 22.92 -7.67 4.97
CA PHE A 103 22.18 -7.75 3.71
C PHE A 103 20.69 -8.05 3.95
N LEU A 104 19.83 -7.58 3.05
CA LEU A 104 18.44 -8.01 3.02
C LEU A 104 18.32 -9.28 2.17
N THR A 105 17.65 -10.30 2.69
CA THR A 105 17.45 -11.58 2.03
C THR A 105 16.04 -12.14 2.29
N VAL A 106 15.54 -12.98 1.39
CA VAL A 106 14.27 -13.66 1.58
C VAL A 106 14.50 -14.95 2.37
N LYS A 107 13.94 -15.06 3.58
CA LYS A 107 14.11 -16.27 4.41
C LYS A 107 13.15 -17.40 4.02
N THR A 108 11.87 -17.05 3.87
CA THR A 108 10.81 -18.01 3.54
C THR A 108 9.80 -17.34 2.64
N PHE A 109 9.35 -18.05 1.61
CA PHE A 109 8.36 -17.55 0.67
C PHE A 109 7.38 -18.64 0.25
N ARG A 110 6.19 -18.21 -0.15
CA ARG A 110 5.18 -19.00 -0.85
C ARG A 110 4.67 -18.15 -2.01
N MET A 111 4.90 -18.60 -3.24
CA MET A 111 4.56 -17.85 -4.47
C MET A 111 3.50 -18.57 -5.30
N ILE A 112 2.58 -19.22 -4.60
CA ILE A 112 1.43 -19.90 -5.20
C ILE A 112 0.21 -19.00 -5.03
N HIS A 113 -0.38 -18.61 -6.16
CA HIS A 113 -1.53 -17.72 -6.24
C HIS A 113 -2.78 -18.48 -6.66
N ASN A 114 -3.92 -18.14 -6.06
CA ASN A 114 -5.23 -18.69 -6.40
C ASN A 114 -6.06 -17.75 -7.31
N HIS A 115 -5.41 -16.73 -7.87
CA HIS A 115 -6.00 -15.72 -8.74
C HIS A 115 -5.07 -15.47 -9.93
N PRO A 116 -5.60 -15.01 -11.08
CA PRO A 116 -4.76 -14.61 -12.20
C PRO A 116 -3.93 -13.37 -11.85
N PRO A 117 -2.80 -13.16 -12.53
CA PRO A 117 -2.09 -11.88 -12.49
C PRO A 117 -3.02 -10.70 -12.77
N GLU A 118 -2.90 -9.61 -12.02
CA GLU A 118 -3.64 -8.39 -12.36
C GLU A 118 -2.97 -7.72 -13.58
N PRO A 119 -3.77 -7.17 -14.51
CA PRO A 119 -3.19 -6.30 -15.53
C PRO A 119 -2.53 -5.10 -14.84
N THR A 120 -1.36 -4.70 -15.35
CA THR A 120 -0.43 -3.69 -14.80
C THR A 120 -1.03 -2.31 -14.50
N VAL A 121 -2.31 -2.08 -14.83
CA VAL A 121 -3.06 -0.86 -14.54
C VAL A 121 -4.11 -1.16 -13.47
N VAL A 122 -3.70 -1.13 -12.20
CA VAL A 122 -4.65 -1.01 -11.09
C VAL A 122 -5.30 0.36 -11.18
N LYS A 123 -6.37 0.50 -11.96
CA LYS A 123 -7.24 1.68 -11.87
C LYS A 123 -7.75 1.72 -10.44
N ARG A 124 -7.19 2.60 -9.60
CA ARG A 124 -7.86 3.02 -8.37
C ARG A 124 -9.24 3.49 -8.80
N ARG A 125 -10.27 2.66 -8.61
CA ARG A 125 -11.64 3.07 -8.87
C ARG A 125 -11.89 4.20 -7.89
N LYS A 126 -11.98 5.44 -8.40
CA LYS A 126 -12.55 6.56 -7.65
C LYS A 126 -13.84 6.01 -7.05
N VAL A 127 -13.95 6.08 -5.72
CA VAL A 127 -15.21 5.82 -5.04
C VAL A 127 -16.19 6.83 -5.63
N GLY A 128 -17.05 6.37 -6.54
CA GLY A 128 -18.11 7.20 -7.08
C GLY A 128 -18.97 7.64 -5.92
N GLY A 129 -18.96 8.94 -5.62
CA GLY A 129 -20.04 9.54 -4.86
C GLY A 129 -21.30 9.43 -5.72
N SER A 130 -22.38 8.94 -5.13
CA SER A 130 -23.70 8.99 -5.76
C SER A 130 -23.98 10.41 -6.24
N SER A 131 -24.17 10.59 -7.54
CA SER A 131 -24.83 11.77 -8.09
C SER A 131 -26.25 11.36 -8.45
N ASP A 132 -27.18 11.57 -7.53
CA ASP A 132 -28.57 11.78 -7.93
C ASP A 132 -28.63 13.04 -8.80
N GLY A 133 -29.41 12.94 -9.86
CA GLY A 133 -29.20 13.68 -11.10
C GLY A 133 -29.46 15.18 -11.03
N ILE A 134 -28.70 15.93 -11.83
CA ILE A 134 -29.15 17.18 -12.43
C ILE A 134 -28.57 17.22 -13.85
N ASN A 135 -29.50 17.35 -14.80
CA ASN A 135 -29.30 17.38 -16.25
C ASN A 135 -28.77 18.76 -16.65
N LEU A 136 -27.58 18.86 -17.25
CA LEU A 136 -27.11 20.07 -17.93
C LEU A 136 -26.19 19.69 -19.11
N ARG A 137 -26.42 20.39 -20.23
CA ARG A 137 -25.96 20.16 -21.61
C ARG A 137 -24.43 20.27 -21.79
N PRO A 138 -23.86 19.77 -22.91
CA PRO A 138 -22.42 19.71 -23.09
C PRO A 138 -21.85 21.08 -23.44
N VAL A 139 -20.74 21.44 -22.80
CA VAL A 139 -19.90 22.57 -23.19
C VAL A 139 -18.52 22.03 -23.52
N ASP A 140 -18.06 22.37 -24.72
CA ASP A 140 -16.79 21.97 -25.31
C ASP A 140 -15.60 22.34 -24.42
N VAL A 141 -14.71 21.37 -24.18
CA VAL A 141 -13.48 21.57 -23.39
C VAL A 141 -12.29 21.65 -24.33
N SER A 142 -11.90 22.89 -24.66
CA SER A 142 -10.53 23.21 -25.03
C SER A 142 -9.65 23.19 -23.78
N VAL A 143 -8.56 22.43 -23.89
CA VAL A 143 -7.58 22.14 -22.83
C VAL A 143 -6.84 23.41 -22.42
N SER A 144 -6.75 23.69 -21.12
CA SER A 144 -5.75 24.61 -20.55
C SER A 144 -5.38 24.19 -19.12
N ARG A 145 -4.09 23.92 -18.92
CA ARG A 145 -3.45 23.55 -17.64
C ARG A 145 -3.53 24.74 -16.66
N GLY A 146 -4.24 24.57 -15.54
CA GLY A 146 -4.25 25.52 -14.42
C GLY A 146 -3.95 24.84 -13.08
N HIS A 147 -3.09 25.47 -12.26
CA HIS A 147 -2.83 25.09 -10.88
C HIS A 147 -4.13 25.17 -10.06
N GLY A 148 -4.74 24.03 -9.76
CA GLY A 148 -5.96 23.97 -8.94
C GLY A 148 -5.65 24.31 -7.48
N SER A 149 -6.13 25.47 -7.01
CA SER A 149 -6.15 25.81 -5.59
C SER A 149 -7.14 24.88 -4.87
N TYR A 150 -6.61 23.92 -4.12
CA TYR A 150 -7.43 23.04 -3.31
C TYR A 150 -8.10 23.85 -2.20
N ARG A 151 -9.42 24.07 -2.30
CA ARG A 151 -10.23 24.57 -1.18
C ARG A 151 -10.63 23.37 -0.31
N PRO A 152 -10.12 23.24 0.93
CA PRO A 152 -10.52 22.16 1.81
C PRO A 152 -11.99 22.29 2.19
N ASN A 153 -12.69 21.15 2.29
CA ASN A 153 -14.08 21.09 2.68
C ASN A 153 -14.26 21.71 4.09
N PRO A 154 -15.10 22.77 4.25
CA PRO A 154 -15.27 23.48 5.52
C PRO A 154 -15.66 22.56 6.70
N GLY A 155 -16.46 21.53 6.45
CA GLY A 155 -16.87 20.57 7.48
C GLY A 155 -15.72 19.72 8.00
N VAL A 156 -14.75 19.38 7.14
CA VAL A 156 -13.55 18.63 7.52
C VAL A 156 -12.57 19.51 8.31
N VAL A 157 -12.46 20.78 7.92
CA VAL A 157 -11.64 21.77 8.63
C VAL A 157 -12.17 22.01 10.04
N GLU A 158 -13.49 22.18 10.17
CA GLU A 158 -14.14 22.42 11.46
C GLU A 158 -14.06 21.20 12.38
N ALA A 159 -14.28 19.99 11.84
CA ALA A 159 -14.11 18.75 12.60
C ALA A 159 -12.67 18.54 13.09
N ARG A 160 -11.66 18.89 12.28
CA ARG A 160 -10.25 18.83 12.70
C ARG A 160 -9.93 19.88 13.75
N ARG A 161 -10.45 21.11 13.60
CA ARG A 161 -10.27 22.19 14.57
C ARG A 161 -10.83 21.82 15.95
N LYS A 162 -12.05 21.26 16.00
CA LYS A 162 -12.67 20.79 17.25
C LYS A 162 -11.93 19.64 17.93
N ARG A 163 -11.26 18.77 17.16
CA ARG A 163 -10.45 17.67 17.72
C ARG A 163 -9.09 18.13 18.25
N LEU A 164 -8.48 19.13 17.61
CA LEU A 164 -7.15 19.62 17.97
C LEU A 164 -7.18 20.74 19.00
N SER A 165 -8.31 21.42 19.18
CA SER A 165 -8.44 22.53 20.14
C SER A 165 -8.07 22.15 21.59
N PRO A 166 -8.39 20.96 22.14
CA PRO A 166 -8.00 20.61 23.50
C PRO A 166 -6.49 20.45 23.64
N LEU A 167 -5.84 19.76 22.69
CA LEU A 167 -4.39 19.54 22.67
C LEU A 167 -3.60 20.85 22.49
N ILE A 168 -4.11 21.76 21.65
CA ILE A 168 -3.50 23.08 21.43
C ILE A 168 -3.61 23.93 22.70
N ASN A 169 -4.73 23.86 23.41
CA ASN A 169 -4.92 24.61 24.66
C ASN A 169 -4.06 24.03 25.80
N GLU A 170 -3.92 22.71 25.87
CA GLU A 170 -3.04 22.02 26.82
C GLU A 170 -1.56 22.40 26.57
N LEU A 171 -1.10 22.37 25.31
CA LEU A 171 0.25 22.83 24.94
C LEU A 171 0.49 24.30 25.27
N LYS A 172 -0.50 25.17 25.03
CA LYS A 172 -0.40 26.60 25.39
C LYS A 172 -0.34 26.82 26.90
N SER A 173 -1.07 26.03 27.68
CA SER A 173 -1.01 26.10 29.15
C SER A 173 0.35 25.69 29.69
N LEU A 174 0.98 24.66 29.09
CA LEU A 174 2.32 24.20 29.46
C LEU A 174 3.42 25.19 29.06
N LEU A 175 3.21 25.98 28.01
CA LEU A 175 4.16 27.01 27.54
C LEU A 175 4.01 28.36 28.27
N LEU A 176 2.93 28.57 29.02
CA LEU A 176 2.67 29.79 29.81
C LEU A 176 3.08 29.66 31.28
N VAL A 177 3.57 28.50 31.72
CA VAL A 177 4.22 28.30 33.02
C VAL A 177 5.74 28.40 32.83
N ARG A 178 6.22 29.62 32.56
CA ARG A 178 7.60 30.06 32.71
C ARG A 178 7.64 31.52 33.13
#